data_AF-A0A392MKZ2-F1
#
_entry.id   AF-A0A392MKZ2-F1
#
_cell.length_a   1.000
_cell.length_b   1.000
_cell.length_c   1.000
_cell.angle_alpha   90.00
_cell.angle_beta   90.00
_cell.angle_gamma   90.00
#
_symmetry.space_group_name_H-M   'P 1'
#
loop_
_entity.id
_entity.type
_entity.pdbx_description
1 polymer ?
#
loop_
_entity_poly.entity_id
_entity_poly.type
_entity_poly.pdbx_seq_one_letter_code
_entity_poly.pdbx_strand_id
1 'polypeptide(L)'
;SNPENTVGVLTMAGKGVRVLATPTSDLGKILACMHGLEIGGEMNLAAGIQVAQLALKHRQNKKQQQRIIVFSGSPIKHEKKMLEMIGRKLKKNSVALDIVNFGEEDEGKTEKLEALLAA
;
A
#
# COMPACT_ATOMS: atom_id res chain seq x y z
N SER A 1 0.20 -19.56 7.75
CA SER A 1 -0.99 -18.90 7.20
C SER A 1 -2.18 -19.13 8.12
N ASN A 2 -2.94 -18.08 8.46
CA ASN A 2 -4.12 -18.17 9.32
C ASN A 2 -5.39 -17.97 8.48
N PRO A 3 -6.41 -18.84 8.62
CA PRO A 3 -7.64 -18.77 7.83
C PRO A 3 -8.50 -17.53 8.16
N GLU A 4 -8.27 -16.88 9.29
CA GLU A 4 -8.95 -15.63 9.67
C GLU A 4 -8.34 -14.37 9.02
N ASN A 5 -7.24 -14.52 8.27
CA ASN A 5 -6.62 -13.38 7.62
C ASN A 5 -7.56 -12.82 6.55
N THR A 6 -7.74 -11.51 6.59
CA THR A 6 -8.47 -10.77 5.58
C THR A 6 -7.50 -10.00 4.71
N VAL A 7 -7.80 -9.91 3.42
CA VAL A 7 -6.97 -9.18 2.46
C VAL A 7 -7.85 -8.15 1.78
N GLY A 8 -7.33 -6.93 1.65
CA GLY A 8 -7.91 -5.86 0.86
C GLY A 8 -6.99 -5.53 -0.31
N VAL A 9 -7.57 -4.99 -1.38
CA VAL A 9 -6.83 -4.58 -2.57
C VAL A 9 -7.15 -3.12 -2.88
N LEU A 10 -6.11 -2.33 -3.13
CA LEU A 10 -6.22 -0.95 -3.59
C LEU A 10 -5.31 -0.73 -4.79
N THR A 11 -5.70 0.19 -5.65
CA THR A 11 -4.84 0.72 -6.71
C THR A 11 -4.38 2.12 -6.34
N MET A 12 -3.12 2.44 -6.67
CA MET A 12 -2.46 3.71 -6.39
C MET A 12 -1.94 4.41 -7.65
N ALA A 13 -2.29 3.89 -8.84
CA ALA A 13 -1.95 4.44 -10.14
C ALA A 13 -3.23 4.65 -10.98
N GLY A 14 -3.11 5.37 -12.10
CA GLY A 14 -4.22 5.65 -13.01
C GLY A 14 -4.98 6.92 -12.63
N LYS A 15 -6.32 6.85 -12.62
CA LYS A 15 -7.24 7.98 -12.32
C LYS A 15 -7.24 8.41 -10.84
N GLY A 16 -6.31 7.92 -10.03
CA GLY A 16 -6.19 8.17 -8.60
C GLY A 16 -6.27 6.91 -7.74
N VAL A 17 -6.11 7.09 -6.42
CA VAL A 17 -6.11 6.00 -5.46
C VAL A 17 -7.54 5.50 -5.24
N ARG A 18 -7.79 4.21 -5.46
CA ARG A 18 -9.11 3.59 -5.32
C ARG A 18 -9.02 2.29 -4.54
N VAL A 19 -9.95 2.09 -3.61
CA VAL A 19 -10.12 0.83 -2.90
C VAL A 19 -10.96 -0.09 -3.79
N LEU A 20 -10.39 -1.23 -4.20
CA LEU A 20 -11.07 -2.20 -5.06
C LEU A 20 -11.80 -3.24 -4.21
N ALA A 21 -11.15 -3.68 -3.14
CA ALA A 21 -11.71 -4.60 -2.17
C ALA A 21 -11.33 -4.16 -0.75
N THR A 22 -12.31 -4.02 0.12
CA THR A 22 -12.11 -3.90 1.57
C THR A 22 -11.65 -5.25 2.14
N PRO A 23 -11.00 -5.28 3.32
CA PRO A 23 -10.51 -6.53 3.91
C PRO A 23 -11.59 -7.62 3.95
N THR A 24 -11.39 -8.70 3.18
CA THR A 24 -12.30 -9.83 3.05
C THR A 24 -11.52 -11.15 3.05
N SER A 25 -12.18 -12.25 3.42
CA SER A 25 -11.67 -13.62 3.28
C SER A 25 -12.08 -14.27 1.95
N ASP A 26 -12.90 -13.59 1.15
CA ASP A 26 -13.39 -14.07 -0.14
C ASP A 26 -12.35 -13.84 -1.25
N LEU A 27 -11.67 -14.92 -1.64
CA LEU A 27 -10.68 -14.90 -2.72
C LEU A 27 -11.31 -14.57 -4.08
N GLY A 28 -12.58 -14.95 -4.32
CA GLY A 28 -13.27 -14.71 -5.58
C GLY A 28 -13.44 -13.22 -5.85
N LYS A 29 -13.79 -12.43 -4.83
CA LYS A 29 -13.87 -10.97 -4.93
C LYS A 29 -12.52 -10.34 -5.26
N ILE A 30 -11.45 -10.81 -4.63
CA ILE A 30 -10.09 -10.31 -4.87
C ILE A 30 -9.67 -10.57 -6.32
N LEU A 31 -9.86 -11.80 -6.82
CA LEU A 31 -9.51 -12.16 -8.19
C LEU A 31 -10.34 -11.40 -9.22
N ALA A 32 -11.66 -11.26 -8.99
CA ALA A 32 -12.54 -10.50 -9.87
C ALA A 32 -12.10 -9.03 -10.00
N CYS A 33 -11.69 -8.40 -8.89
CA CYS A 33 -11.16 -7.03 -8.91
C CYS A 33 -9.88 -6.90 -9.74
N MET A 34 -9.03 -7.92 -9.79
CA MET A 34 -7.77 -7.88 -10.54
C MET A 34 -8.00 -7.91 -12.06
N HIS A 35 -9.03 -8.62 -12.53
CA HIS A 35 -9.34 -8.70 -13.96
C HIS A 35 -9.80 -7.37 -14.57
N GLY A 36 -10.40 -6.47 -13.78
CA GLY A 36 -10.89 -5.18 -14.23
C GLY A 36 -9.89 -4.03 -14.12
N LEU A 37 -8.62 -4.32 -13.83
CA LEU A 37 -7.60 -3.29 -13.62
C LEU A 37 -7.08 -2.72 -14.95
N GLU A 38 -7.22 -1.41 -15.11
CA GLU A 38 -6.58 -0.67 -16.20
C GLU A 38 -5.12 -0.38 -15.85
N ILE A 39 -4.22 -0.72 -16.77
CA ILE A 39 -2.80 -0.38 -16.67
C ILE A 39 -2.61 1.05 -17.19
N GLY A 40 -1.97 1.90 -16.39
CA GLY A 40 -1.59 3.24 -16.80
C GLY A 40 -1.65 4.27 -15.68
N GLY A 41 -1.25 5.49 -16.03
CA GLY A 41 -1.15 6.63 -15.11
C GLY A 41 0.07 6.59 -14.19
N GLU A 42 0.16 7.57 -13.31
CA GLU A 42 1.30 7.74 -12.41
C GLU A 42 1.00 7.25 -11.01
N MET A 43 1.99 6.61 -10.39
CA MET A 43 1.90 6.08 -9.04
C MET A 43 1.92 7.20 -8.00
N ASN A 44 0.90 7.25 -7.14
CA ASN A 44 0.86 8.13 -5.98
C ASN A 44 1.00 7.34 -4.68
N LEU A 45 2.26 7.08 -4.29
CA LEU A 45 2.61 6.32 -3.08
C LEU A 45 2.04 6.94 -1.79
N ALA A 46 2.18 8.25 -1.61
CA ALA A 46 1.76 8.94 -0.40
C ALA A 46 0.25 8.83 -0.16
N ALA A 47 -0.56 9.10 -1.20
CA ALA A 47 -2.00 8.96 -1.12
C ALA A 47 -2.42 7.49 -0.97
N GLY A 48 -1.73 6.56 -1.66
CA GLY A 48 -1.98 5.12 -1.58
C GLY A 48 -1.90 4.60 -0.15
N ILE A 49 -0.81 4.95 0.56
CA ILE A 49 -0.59 4.55 1.94
C ILE A 49 -1.65 5.16 2.88
N GLN A 50 -2.01 6.43 2.70
CA GLN A 50 -3.02 7.07 3.54
C GLN A 50 -4.40 6.42 3.38
N VAL A 51 -4.82 6.16 2.15
CA VAL A 51 -6.10 5.47 1.88
C VAL A 51 -6.07 4.04 2.41
N ALA A 52 -4.95 3.32 2.25
CA ALA A 52 -4.76 1.99 2.82
C ALA A 52 -4.93 2.01 4.34
N GLN A 53 -4.36 3.00 5.01
CA GLN A 53 -4.51 3.19 6.45
C GLN A 53 -5.97 3.41 6.86
N LEU A 54 -6.74 4.19 6.09
CA LEU A 54 -8.17 4.37 6.32
C LEU A 54 -8.93 3.05 6.10
N ALA A 55 -8.63 2.32 5.03
CA ALA A 55 -9.26 1.04 4.73
C ALA A 55 -9.03 0.00 5.85
N LEU A 56 -7.85 -0.01 6.46
CA LEU A 56 -7.53 -0.88 7.58
C LEU A 56 -8.33 -0.57 8.86
N LYS A 57 -8.89 0.63 9.01
CA LYS A 57 -9.78 0.97 10.15
C LYS A 57 -11.14 0.27 10.06
N HIS A 58 -11.57 -0.13 8.86
CA HIS A 58 -12.85 -0.82 8.62
C HIS A 58 -12.75 -2.34 8.77
N ARG A 59 -11.66 -2.88 9.32
CA ARG A 59 -11.52 -4.31 9.59
C ARG A 59 -12.51 -4.78 10.66
N GLN A 60 -13.06 -5.98 10.47
CA GLN A 60 -13.99 -6.59 11.42
C GLN A 60 -13.29 -6.94 12.75
N ASN A 61 -12.06 -7.49 12.68
CA ASN A 61 -11.30 -7.87 13.87
C ASN A 61 -10.21 -6.83 14.18
N LYS A 62 -10.43 -6.00 15.22
CA LYS A 62 -9.46 -4.96 15.63
C LYS A 62 -8.17 -5.51 16.25
N LYS A 63 -8.17 -6.76 16.75
CA LYS A 63 -6.99 -7.41 17.33
C LYS A 63 -5.97 -7.86 16.28
N GLN A 64 -6.37 -7.98 15.02
CA GLN A 64 -5.45 -8.34 13.95
C GLN A 64 -4.40 -7.25 13.75
N GLN A 65 -3.16 -7.69 13.55
CA GLN A 65 -2.05 -6.80 13.20
C GLN A 65 -2.32 -6.18 11.83
N GLN A 66 -1.99 -4.90 11.72
CA GLN A 66 -2.15 -4.15 10.49
C GLN A 66 -0.88 -4.25 9.67
N ARG A 67 -1.01 -4.64 8.41
CA ARG A 67 0.11 -4.78 7.50
C ARG A 67 -0.28 -4.24 6.13
N ILE A 68 0.53 -3.35 5.58
CA ILE A 68 0.41 -2.83 4.22
C ILE A 68 1.58 -3.40 3.44
N ILE A 69 1.30 -4.06 2.31
CA ILE A 69 2.31 -4.53 1.38
C ILE A 69 2.18 -3.67 0.12
N VAL A 70 3.22 -2.90 -0.19
CA VAL A 70 3.26 -2.00 -1.34
C VAL A 70 4.09 -2.62 -2.44
N PHE A 71 3.50 -2.70 -3.63
CA PHE A 71 4.18 -3.11 -4.85
C PHE A 71 4.62 -1.86 -5.61
N SER A 72 5.93 -1.58 -5.64
CA SER A 72 6.51 -0.37 -6.22
C SER A 72 7.23 -0.68 -7.53
N GLY A 73 6.53 -0.50 -8.66
CA GLY A 73 7.01 -0.80 -10.00
C GLY A 73 7.53 0.42 -10.80
N SER A 74 7.36 1.64 -10.29
CA SER A 74 7.64 2.88 -11.03
C SER A 74 8.46 3.89 -10.20
N PRO A 75 9.04 4.92 -10.83
CA PRO A 75 9.74 6.00 -10.13
C PRO A 75 8.90 6.70 -9.06
N ILE A 76 9.56 7.18 -8.01
CA ILE A 76 8.92 7.88 -6.88
C ILE A 76 9.24 9.37 -6.95
N LYS A 77 8.23 10.15 -7.34
CA LYS A 77 8.32 11.62 -7.45
C LYS A 77 8.25 12.35 -6.11
N HIS A 78 7.83 11.67 -5.04
CA HIS A 78 7.69 12.27 -3.70
C HIS A 78 9.05 12.60 -3.07
N GLU A 79 9.09 13.66 -2.26
CA GLU A 79 10.27 14.04 -1.49
C GLU A 79 10.54 13.08 -0.33
N LYS A 80 11.82 12.88 -0.01
CA LYS A 80 12.28 12.02 1.09
C LYS A 80 11.66 12.41 2.44
N LYS A 81 11.63 13.71 2.77
CA LYS A 81 11.04 14.22 4.03
C LYS A 81 9.56 13.87 4.19
N MET A 82 8.81 13.88 3.09
CA MET A 82 7.40 13.51 3.09
C MET A 82 7.22 12.02 3.38
N LEU A 83 8.07 11.18 2.80
CA LEU A 83 8.06 9.73 3.03
C LEU A 83 8.44 9.38 4.47
N GLU A 84 9.45 10.02 5.04
CA GLU A 84 9.83 9.84 6.45
C GLU A 84 8.67 10.22 7.39
N MET A 85 7.95 11.31 7.11
CA MET A 85 6.76 11.68 7.89
C MET A 85 5.65 10.62 7.80
N ILE A 86 5.48 9.98 6.65
CA ILE A 86 4.51 8.90 6.47
C ILE A 86 4.94 7.66 7.26
N GLY A 87 6.22 7.26 7.20
CA GLY A 87 6.75 6.13 7.96
C GLY A 87 6.53 6.28 9.47
N ARG A 88 6.87 7.46 10.02
CA ARG A 88 6.60 7.78 11.44
C ARG A 88 5.12 7.70 11.79
N LYS A 89 4.24 8.17 10.91
CA LYS A 89 2.78 8.07 11.11
C LYS A 89 2.31 6.62 11.13
N LEU A 90 2.83 5.76 10.27
CA LEU A 90 2.48 4.33 10.25
C LEU A 90 2.91 3.63 11.55
N LYS A 91 4.14 3.89 11.99
CA LYS A 91 4.68 3.36 13.25
C LYS A 91 3.85 3.78 14.46
N LYS A 92 3.46 5.06 14.53
CA LYS A 92 2.57 5.58 15.59
C LYS A 92 1.19 4.90 15.61
N ASN A 93 0.70 4.45 14.46
CA ASN A 93 -0.60 3.76 14.33
C ASN A 93 -0.48 2.22 14.37
N SER A 94 0.71 1.69 14.69
CA SER A 94 0.99 0.25 14.73
C SER A 94 0.63 -0.47 13.43
N VAL A 95 1.00 0.13 12.30
CA VAL A 95 0.85 -0.43 10.95
C VAL A 95 2.22 -0.85 10.45
N ALA A 96 2.40 -2.14 10.18
CA ALA A 96 3.58 -2.66 9.49
C ALA A 96 3.51 -2.29 8.00
N LEU A 97 4.65 -1.95 7.41
CA LEU A 97 4.79 -1.64 6.00
C LEU A 97 5.87 -2.54 5.40
N ASP A 98 5.54 -3.22 4.32
CA ASP A 98 6.50 -3.93 3.48
C ASP A 98 6.45 -3.37 2.08
N ILE A 99 7.61 -3.34 1.44
CA ILE A 99 7.74 -2.81 0.10
C ILE A 99 8.39 -3.87 -0.77
N VAL A 100 7.65 -4.31 -1.77
CA VAL A 100 8.15 -5.12 -2.87
C VAL A 100 8.58 -4.16 -3.96
N ASN A 101 9.88 -3.89 -4.02
CA ASN A 101 10.49 -3.07 -5.07
C ASN A 101 10.76 -3.94 -6.30
N PHE A 102 10.24 -3.54 -7.46
CA PHE A 102 10.51 -4.18 -8.75
C PHE A 102 10.47 -3.13 -9.87
N GLY A 103 10.80 -3.55 -11.09
CA GLY A 103 10.89 -2.65 -12.24
C GLY A 103 12.22 -1.89 -12.28
N GLU A 104 12.27 -0.84 -13.09
CA GLU A 104 13.50 -0.09 -13.34
C GLU A 104 14.01 0.62 -12.07
N GLU A 105 15.30 0.44 -11.79
CA GLU A 105 15.99 1.14 -10.70
C GLU A 105 16.29 2.56 -11.16
N ASP A 106 15.51 3.49 -10.63
CA ASP A 106 15.74 4.92 -10.82
C ASP A 106 16.69 5.43 -9.72
N GLU A 107 17.57 6.38 -10.03
CA GLU A 107 18.54 6.93 -9.07
C GLU A 107 17.80 7.51 -7.85
N GLY A 108 18.02 6.92 -6.67
CA GLY A 108 17.41 7.35 -5.41
C GLY A 108 16.03 6.77 -5.10
N LYS A 109 15.44 5.91 -5.95
CA LYS A 109 14.20 5.17 -5.61
C LYS A 109 14.40 4.34 -4.34
N THR A 110 15.48 3.56 -4.30
CA THR A 110 15.83 2.69 -3.17
C THR A 110 16.03 3.50 -1.89
N GLU A 111 16.81 4.58 -1.93
CA GLU A 111 17.04 5.44 -0.76
C GLU A 111 15.75 6.06 -0.21
N LYS A 112 14.83 6.48 -1.09
CA LYS A 112 13.51 7.01 -0.70
C LYS A 112 12.64 5.94 -0.04
N LEU A 113 12.67 4.72 -0.55
CA LEU A 113 11.92 3.58 0.00
C LEU A 113 12.50 3.12 1.35
N GLU A 114 13.81 3.10 1.48
CA GLU A 114 14.48 2.80 2.75
C GLU A 114 14.18 3.86 3.80
N ALA A 115 14.19 5.15 3.43
CA ALA A 115 13.81 6.23 4.34
C ALA A 115 12.35 6.12 4.81
N LEU A 116 11.45 5.62 3.97
CA LEU A 116 10.06 5.33 4.34
C LEU A 116 9.96 4.18 5.35
N LEU A 117 10.79 3.15 5.21
CA LEU A 117 10.81 1.97 6.10
C LEU A 117 11.53 2.24 7.42
N ALA A 118 12.60 3.03 7.42
CA ALA A 118 13.46 3.28 8.58
C ALA A 118 12.88 4.28 9.59
N ALA A 119 11.88 5.08 9.19
CA ALA A 119 11.29 6.16 9.98
C ALA A 119 10.31 5.67 11.07
#